data_AF-A0A831LYT3-F1
#
_entry.id   AF-A0A831LYT3-F1
#
_cell.length_a   1.000
_cell.length_b   1.000
_cell.length_c   1.000
_cell.angle_alpha   90.00
_cell.angle_beta   90.00
_cell.angle_gamma   90.00
#
_symmetry.space_group_name_H-M   'P 1'
#
loop_
_entity.id
_entity.type
_entity.pdbx_description
1 polymer ?
#
loop_
_entity_poly.entity_id
_entity_poly.type
_entity_poly.pdbx_seq_one_letter_code
_entity_poly.pdbx_strand_id
1 'polypeptide(L)'
;RVAVKRGTVTGAAVDVPVFAAQPAVFTLDGARAILVRSDSNTLVTAASPMQPLENLYLYATGLGPVENQPPTGSATQAAPLAQARTLPSITIGGVTCLVRFAGLAPGLAGVYQVNLVVPPGIASGEQDLVLTLAGAAAPVVKAFAR
;
A
#
# COMPACT_ATOMS: atom_id res chain seq x y z
N ARG A 1 -19.58 -16.88 -3.55
CA ARG A 1 -19.76 -18.34 -3.40
C ARG A 1 -19.48 -19.00 -4.73
N VAL A 2 -18.54 -19.94 -4.77
CA VAL A 2 -18.26 -20.73 -5.97
C VAL A 2 -18.58 -22.19 -5.65
N ALA A 3 -19.39 -22.82 -6.51
CA ALA A 3 -19.67 -24.24 -6.44
C ALA A 3 -19.50 -24.84 -7.84
N VAL A 4 -18.75 -25.95 -7.92
CA VAL A 4 -18.58 -26.69 -9.18
C VAL A 4 -19.76 -27.65 -9.31
N LYS A 5 -20.43 -27.61 -10.48
CA LYS A 5 -21.55 -28.52 -10.79
C LYS A 5 -21.13 -29.49 -11.89
N ARG A 6 -21.29 -30.80 -11.65
CA ARG A 6 -21.17 -31.84 -12.67
C ARG A 6 -22.48 -32.61 -12.73
N GLY A 7 -23.28 -32.38 -13.78
CA GLY A 7 -24.63 -32.95 -13.87
C GLY A 7 -25.57 -32.37 -12.82
N THR A 8 -26.24 -33.21 -12.02
CA THR A 8 -27.13 -32.79 -10.92
C THR A 8 -26.42 -32.61 -9.57
N VAL A 9 -25.16 -33.03 -9.47
CA VAL A 9 -24.38 -32.93 -8.23
C VAL A 9 -23.69 -31.57 -8.16
N THR A 10 -24.04 -30.79 -7.15
CA THR A 10 -23.36 -29.55 -6.78
C THR A 10 -22.34 -29.87 -5.70
N GLY A 11 -21.06 -29.57 -5.93
CA GLY A 11 -20.01 -29.73 -4.94
C GLY A 11 -20.20 -28.79 -3.73
N ALA A 12 -19.43 -29.04 -2.66
CA ALA A 12 -19.44 -28.17 -1.48
C ALA A 12 -19.14 -26.72 -1.89
N ALA A 13 -19.96 -25.78 -1.40
CA ALA A 13 -19.76 -24.36 -1.66
C ALA A 13 -18.49 -23.89 -0.95
N VAL A 14 -17.62 -23.21 -1.69
CA VAL A 14 -16.49 -22.47 -1.12
C VAL A 14 -16.92 -21.01 -1.00
N ASP A 15 -16.86 -20.48 0.22
CA ASP A 15 -16.97 -19.05 0.45
C ASP A 15 -15.65 -18.39 0.02
N VAL A 16 -15.71 -17.61 -1.05
CA VAL A 16 -14.63 -16.71 -1.46
C VAL A 16 -15.03 -15.34 -0.92
N PRO A 17 -14.46 -14.89 0.21
CA PRO A 17 -14.71 -13.54 0.70
C PRO A 17 -14.20 -12.54 -0.34
N VAL A 18 -15.10 -11.73 -0.88
CA VAL A 18 -14.71 -10.55 -1.66
C VAL A 18 -14.39 -9.47 -0.65
N PHE A 19 -13.13 -9.37 -0.27
CA PHE A 19 -12.68 -8.28 0.59
C PHE A 19 -12.74 -6.97 -0.19
N ALA A 20 -13.23 -5.90 0.45
CA ALA A 20 -13.29 -4.57 -0.15
C ALA A 20 -11.88 -4.00 -0.47
N ALA A 21 -10.84 -4.57 0.14
CA ALA A 21 -9.44 -4.26 -0.12
C ALA A 21 -8.56 -5.51 0.07
N GLN A 22 -7.52 -5.63 -0.75
CA GLN A 22 -6.46 -6.64 -0.64
C GLN A 22 -5.12 -5.93 -0.85
N PRO A 23 -4.60 -5.26 0.20
CA PRO A 23 -3.46 -4.39 0.04
C PRO A 23 -2.17 -5.17 -0.29
N ALA A 24 -1.32 -4.57 -1.12
CA ALA A 24 0.06 -5.00 -1.34
C ALA A 24 0.96 -3.79 -1.56
N VAL A 25 2.23 -3.90 -1.18
CA VAL A 25 3.24 -2.84 -1.33
C VAL A 25 4.19 -3.21 -2.46
N PHE A 26 4.51 -2.27 -3.35
CA PHE A 26 5.52 -2.49 -4.39
C PHE A 26 6.93 -2.48 -3.79
N THR A 27 7.75 -3.43 -4.23
CA THR A 27 9.09 -3.67 -3.68
C THR A 27 10.18 -3.55 -4.73
N LEU A 28 11.39 -3.17 -4.31
CA LEU A 28 12.58 -3.12 -5.17
C LEU A 28 13.08 -4.51 -5.61
N ASP A 29 12.99 -5.49 -4.72
CA ASP A 29 13.66 -6.79 -4.82
C ASP A 29 12.81 -7.96 -4.30
N GLY A 30 11.50 -7.73 -4.15
CA GLY A 30 10.57 -8.68 -3.53
C GLY A 30 10.52 -8.61 -2.01
N ALA A 31 11.40 -7.83 -1.37
CA ALA A 31 11.47 -7.73 0.09
C ALA A 31 11.32 -6.29 0.60
N ARG A 32 11.94 -5.30 -0.05
CA ARG A 32 12.05 -3.92 0.46
C ARG A 32 11.07 -2.99 -0.22
N ALA A 33 10.30 -2.24 0.56
CA ALA A 33 9.37 -1.25 0.05
C ALA A 33 10.08 -0.17 -0.78
N ILE A 34 9.44 0.28 -1.87
CA ILE A 34 9.87 1.49 -2.57
C ILE A 34 9.41 2.70 -1.74
N LEU A 35 10.29 3.20 -0.88
CA LEU A 35 10.09 4.41 -0.07
C LEU A 35 10.92 5.56 -0.63
N VAL A 36 10.26 6.67 -0.96
CA VAL A 36 10.90 7.82 -1.58
C VAL A 36 10.68 9.07 -0.73
N ARG A 37 11.73 9.87 -0.54
CA ARG A 37 11.63 11.16 0.15
C ARG A 37 10.89 12.18 -0.71
N SER A 38 9.90 12.83 -0.11
CA SER A 38 9.01 13.74 -0.84
C SER A 38 9.69 15.05 -1.24
N ASP A 39 10.74 15.46 -0.53
CA ASP A 39 11.47 16.71 -0.76
C ASP A 39 12.51 16.63 -1.89
N SER A 40 13.14 15.46 -2.04
CA SER A 40 14.32 15.25 -2.86
C SER A 40 14.11 14.20 -3.95
N ASN A 41 12.98 13.48 -3.93
CA ASN A 41 12.70 12.34 -4.79
C ASN A 41 13.82 11.29 -4.78
N THR A 42 14.45 11.10 -3.60
CA THR A 42 15.51 10.12 -3.40
C THR A 42 14.98 8.89 -2.67
N LEU A 43 15.52 7.72 -3.03
CA LEU A 43 15.14 6.45 -2.44
C LEU A 43 15.71 6.29 -1.02
N VAL A 44 14.90 5.73 -0.13
CA VAL A 44 15.37 5.23 1.18
C VAL A 44 16.08 3.89 0.97
N THR A 45 17.33 3.79 1.44
CA THR A 45 18.19 2.61 1.27
C THR A 45 18.99 2.34 2.54
N ALA A 46 19.71 1.22 2.61
CA ALA A 46 20.60 0.95 3.74
C ALA A 46 21.70 2.02 3.92
N ALA A 47 22.19 2.58 2.81
CA ALA A 47 23.19 3.66 2.82
C ALA A 47 22.60 5.04 3.13
N SER A 48 21.29 5.21 2.92
CA SER A 48 20.55 6.44 3.20
C SER A 48 19.20 6.07 3.84
N PRO A 49 19.22 5.61 5.11
CA PRO A 49 18.01 5.21 5.83
C PRO A 49 17.09 6.40 6.09
N MET A 50 15.80 6.11 6.32
CA MET A 50 14.85 7.15 6.70
C MET A 50 15.13 7.66 8.10
N GLN A 51 14.83 8.93 8.32
CA GLN A 51 14.95 9.59 9.62
C GLN A 51 13.57 9.91 10.20
N PRO A 52 13.46 10.01 11.55
CA PRO A 52 12.25 10.50 12.18
C PRO A 52 11.77 11.83 11.58
N LEU A 53 10.46 11.99 11.46
CA LEU A 53 9.77 13.19 10.98
C LEU A 53 9.97 13.50 9.48
N GLU A 54 10.65 12.64 8.72
CA GLU A 54 10.72 12.76 7.26
C GLU A 54 9.35 12.52 6.61
N ASN A 55 9.07 13.23 5.51
CA ASN A 55 7.90 12.99 4.67
C ASN A 55 8.28 12.04 3.53
N LEU A 56 7.72 10.84 3.54
CA LEU A 56 7.95 9.82 2.53
C LEU A 56 6.69 9.52 1.74
N TYR A 57 6.86 8.94 0.56
CA TYR A 57 5.78 8.23 -0.12
C TYR A 57 6.21 6.83 -0.53
N LEU A 58 5.23 5.94 -0.61
CA LEU A 58 5.40 4.59 -1.16
C LEU A 58 4.34 4.28 -2.21
N TYR A 59 4.59 3.23 -2.98
CA TYR A 59 3.62 2.70 -3.94
C TYR A 59 2.97 1.42 -3.43
N ALA A 60 1.65 1.32 -3.62
CA ALA A 60 0.84 0.18 -3.20
C ALA A 60 -0.22 -0.17 -4.26
N THR A 61 -0.91 -1.29 -4.07
CA THR A 61 -2.10 -1.67 -4.83
C THR A 61 -3.17 -2.28 -3.92
N GLY A 62 -4.37 -2.45 -4.45
CA GLY A 62 -5.48 -3.11 -3.77
C GLY A 62 -6.04 -2.35 -2.56
N LEU A 63 -5.89 -1.01 -2.52
CA LEU A 63 -6.41 -0.15 -1.44
C LEU A 63 -7.93 0.14 -1.55
N GLY A 64 -8.66 -0.64 -2.35
CA GLY A 64 -10.10 -0.48 -2.51
C GLY A 64 -10.51 0.68 -3.43
N PRO A 65 -11.72 1.24 -3.27
CA PRO A 65 -12.25 2.26 -4.17
C PRO A 65 -11.65 3.66 -3.92
N VAL A 66 -11.58 4.45 -5.00
CA VAL A 66 -11.23 5.88 -4.96
C VAL A 66 -12.42 6.77 -5.31
N GLU A 67 -12.33 8.03 -4.93
CA GLU A 67 -13.06 9.13 -5.59
C GLU A 67 -12.52 9.33 -7.01
N ASN A 68 -13.34 9.89 -7.91
CA ASN A 68 -12.96 10.17 -9.31
C ASN A 68 -12.36 8.95 -10.04
N GLN A 69 -12.95 7.77 -9.84
CA GLN A 69 -12.46 6.48 -10.36
C GLN A 69 -12.24 6.53 -11.89
N PRO A 70 -10.99 6.35 -12.38
CA PRO A 70 -10.74 6.21 -13.80
C PRO A 70 -11.41 4.93 -14.36
N PRO A 71 -11.74 4.90 -15.67
CA PRO A 71 -12.16 3.67 -16.32
C PRO A 71 -11.15 2.54 -16.08
N THR A 72 -11.65 1.31 -15.93
CA THR A 72 -10.79 0.16 -15.63
C THR A 72 -9.69 0.00 -16.68
N GLY A 73 -8.47 -0.26 -16.23
CA GLY A 73 -7.29 -0.40 -17.10
C GLY A 73 -6.74 0.91 -17.68
N SER A 74 -7.40 2.05 -17.45
CA SER A 74 -6.89 3.36 -17.88
C SER A 74 -5.89 3.93 -16.88
N ALA A 75 -4.95 4.73 -17.39
CA ALA A 75 -4.08 5.53 -16.55
C ALA A 75 -4.89 6.57 -15.75
N THR A 76 -4.44 6.85 -14.54
CA THR A 76 -5.09 7.81 -13.65
C THR A 76 -4.79 9.25 -14.10
N GLN A 77 -5.81 10.11 -14.12
CA GLN A 77 -5.65 11.53 -14.42
C GLN A 77 -4.94 12.28 -13.27
N ALA A 78 -4.20 13.34 -13.59
CA ALA A 78 -3.55 14.18 -12.59
C ALA A 78 -4.51 15.13 -11.86
N ALA A 79 -5.67 15.43 -12.46
CA ALA A 79 -6.70 16.27 -11.86
C ALA A 79 -8.10 15.93 -12.41
N PRO A 80 -9.14 15.83 -11.56
CA PRO A 80 -9.05 15.79 -10.10
C PRO A 80 -8.33 14.52 -9.62
N LEU A 81 -7.73 14.56 -8.42
CA LEU A 81 -7.05 13.39 -7.87
C LEU A 81 -8.04 12.26 -7.56
N ALA A 82 -7.60 11.04 -7.84
CA ALA A 82 -8.32 9.82 -7.49
C ALA A 82 -7.98 9.37 -6.07
N GLN A 83 -8.56 10.03 -5.06
CA GLN A 83 -8.25 9.82 -3.65
C GLN A 83 -8.88 8.54 -3.10
N ALA A 84 -8.15 7.75 -2.32
CA ALA A 84 -8.70 6.58 -1.65
C ALA A 84 -9.79 7.01 -0.65
N ARG A 85 -10.92 6.30 -0.65
CA ARG A 85 -12.03 6.58 0.28
C ARG A 85 -11.69 6.30 1.73
N THR A 86 -10.67 5.49 1.97
CA THR A 86 -10.19 5.14 3.30
C THR A 86 -8.67 5.16 3.28
N LEU A 87 -8.08 5.85 4.25
CA LEU A 87 -6.63 5.85 4.40
C LEU A 87 -6.17 4.52 5.00
N PRO A 88 -5.08 3.92 4.48
CA PRO A 88 -4.46 2.77 5.11
C PRO A 88 -3.77 3.18 6.41
N SER A 89 -3.57 2.21 7.30
CA SER A 89 -2.67 2.33 8.44
C SER A 89 -1.33 1.69 8.10
N ILE A 90 -0.23 2.38 8.40
CA ILE A 90 1.13 1.90 8.17
C ILE A 90 1.86 1.86 9.51
N THR A 91 2.52 0.75 9.80
CA THR A 91 3.48 0.65 10.89
C THR A 91 4.86 0.30 10.36
N ILE A 92 5.90 0.87 10.94
CA ILE A 92 7.29 0.53 10.66
C ILE A 92 7.98 0.18 11.98
N GLY A 93 8.57 -1.02 12.06
CA GLY A 93 9.18 -1.51 13.31
C GLY A 93 8.18 -1.58 14.47
N GLY A 94 6.89 -1.80 14.17
CA GLY A 94 5.80 -1.76 15.14
C GLY A 94 5.31 -0.36 15.53
N VAL A 95 5.92 0.71 15.03
CA VAL A 95 5.52 2.10 15.33
C VAL A 95 4.62 2.65 14.24
N THR A 96 3.46 3.21 14.61
CA THR A 96 2.48 3.75 13.65
C THR A 96 2.96 5.04 12.98
N CYS A 97 2.94 5.07 11.65
CA CYS A 97 3.21 6.25 10.85
C CYS A 97 1.95 7.11 10.66
N LEU A 98 2.12 8.42 10.52
CA LEU A 98 1.03 9.31 10.15
C LEU A 98 0.84 9.32 8.63
N VAL A 99 -0.21 8.66 8.14
CA VAL A 99 -0.59 8.69 6.72
C VAL A 99 -1.37 9.97 6.41
N ARG A 100 -0.85 10.79 5.50
CA ARG A 100 -1.46 12.08 5.10
C ARG A 100 -2.28 11.97 3.83
N PHE A 101 -1.99 11.00 2.98
CA PHE A 101 -2.64 10.84 1.69
C PHE A 101 -2.56 9.38 1.22
N ALA A 102 -3.59 8.92 0.54
CA ALA A 102 -3.57 7.76 -0.32
C ALA A 102 -4.45 8.01 -1.55
N GLY A 103 -4.00 7.62 -2.73
CA GLY A 103 -4.77 7.77 -3.96
C GLY A 103 -4.04 7.17 -5.16
N LEU A 104 -4.74 7.01 -6.28
CA LEU A 104 -4.11 6.48 -7.49
C LEU A 104 -3.06 7.48 -8.03
N ALA A 105 -1.87 6.96 -8.33
CA ALA A 105 -0.75 7.71 -8.86
C ALA A 105 -1.05 8.13 -10.32
N PRO A 106 -0.96 9.44 -10.66
CA PRO A 106 -1.19 9.91 -12.02
C PRO A 106 -0.30 9.21 -13.06
N GLY A 107 -0.87 8.92 -14.23
CA GLY A 107 -0.16 8.24 -15.32
C GLY A 107 -0.02 6.72 -15.15
N LEU A 108 -0.35 6.17 -13.98
CA LEU A 108 -0.30 4.73 -13.71
C LEU A 108 -1.71 4.15 -13.55
N ALA A 109 -1.91 2.92 -14.03
CA ALA A 109 -3.14 2.17 -13.87
C ALA A 109 -3.05 1.28 -12.62
N GLY A 110 -3.98 1.46 -11.67
CA GLY A 110 -4.10 0.59 -10.48
C GLY A 110 -2.98 0.70 -9.44
N VAL A 111 -2.08 1.67 -9.58
CA VAL A 111 -1.01 1.96 -8.62
C VAL A 111 -1.46 3.10 -7.72
N TYR A 112 -1.37 2.89 -6.41
CA TYR A 112 -1.63 3.90 -5.39
C TYR A 112 -0.31 4.51 -4.93
N GLN A 113 -0.30 5.81 -4.73
CA GLN A 113 0.73 6.51 -3.95
C GLN A 113 0.17 6.76 -2.54
N VAL A 114 0.98 6.47 -1.52
CA VAL A 114 0.63 6.72 -0.11
C VAL A 114 1.71 7.61 0.50
N ASN A 115 1.32 8.79 1.00
CA ASN A 115 2.24 9.72 1.65
C ASN A 115 2.13 9.55 3.17
N LEU A 116 3.27 9.43 3.83
CA LEU A 116 3.37 9.24 5.27
C LEU A 116 4.48 10.11 5.89
N VAL A 117 4.35 10.33 7.20
CA VAL A 117 5.42 10.89 8.04
C VAL A 117 6.01 9.78 8.88
N VAL A 118 7.34 9.69 8.88
CA VAL A 118 8.09 8.74 9.70
C VAL A 118 7.93 9.12 11.19
N PRO A 119 7.41 8.23 12.05
CA PRO A 119 7.30 8.52 13.47
C PRO A 119 8.68 8.47 14.15
N PRO A 120 8.86 9.15 15.30
CA PRO A 120 10.00 8.92 16.16
C PRO A 120 9.92 7.52 16.81
N GLY A 121 11.07 6.99 17.25
CA GLY A 121 11.12 5.77 18.05
C GLY A 121 11.17 4.45 17.27
N ILE A 122 11.39 4.50 15.95
CA ILE A 122 11.70 3.30 15.18
C ILE A 122 13.15 2.89 15.49
N ALA A 123 13.39 1.60 15.75
CA ALA A 123 14.74 1.08 15.94
C ALA A 123 15.57 1.20 14.65
N SER A 124 16.87 1.47 14.78
CA SER A 124 17.79 1.55 13.64
C SER A 124 17.91 0.20 12.91
N GLY A 125 18.22 0.24 11.62
CA GLY A 125 18.43 -0.94 10.78
C GLY A 125 17.23 -1.29 9.90
N GLU A 126 17.17 -2.55 9.45
CA GLU A 126 16.06 -3.04 8.62
C GLU A 126 14.84 -3.38 9.50
N GLN A 127 13.70 -2.78 9.20
CA GLN A 127 12.47 -2.83 9.99
C GLN A 127 11.31 -3.37 9.16
N ASP A 128 10.37 -4.05 9.82
CA ASP A 128 9.14 -4.50 9.19
C ASP A 128 8.22 -3.33 8.91
N LEU A 129 7.81 -3.18 7.66
CA LEU A 129 6.75 -2.29 7.22
C LEU A 129 5.50 -3.11 6.95
N VAL A 130 4.43 -2.76 7.64
CA VAL A 130 3.12 -3.40 7.51
C VAL A 130 2.10 -2.35 7.10
N LEU A 131 1.44 -2.58 5.98
CA LEU A 131 0.31 -1.79 5.52
C LEU A 131 -0.98 -2.56 5.78
N THR A 132 -1.95 -1.91 6.41
CA THR A 132 -3.27 -2.49 6.68
C THR A 132 -4.38 -1.57 6.20
N LEU A 133 -5.48 -2.16 5.73
CA LEU A 133 -6.68 -1.43 5.33
C LEU A 133 -7.92 -2.30 5.60
N ALA A 134 -8.91 -1.74 6.31
CA ALA A 134 -10.18 -2.39 6.59
C ALA A 134 -10.06 -3.82 7.16
N GLY A 135 -9.06 -4.05 8.02
CA GLY A 135 -8.80 -5.35 8.65
C GLY A 135 -7.97 -6.34 7.80
N ALA A 136 -7.64 -6.00 6.55
CA ALA A 136 -6.71 -6.78 5.72
C ALA A 136 -5.28 -6.22 5.84
N ALA A 137 -4.29 -7.10 5.96
CA ALA A 137 -2.87 -6.75 5.97
C ALA A 137 -2.21 -7.14 4.64
N ALA A 138 -1.33 -6.27 4.15
CA ALA A 138 -0.42 -6.61 3.07
C ALA A 138 0.63 -7.61 3.56
N PRO A 139 1.26 -8.38 2.65
CA PRO A 139 2.51 -9.06 2.97
C PRO A 139 3.51 -8.10 3.60
N VAL A 140 4.19 -8.56 4.65
CA VAL A 140 5.20 -7.76 5.35
C VAL A 140 6.38 -7.51 4.41
N VAL A 141 6.80 -6.25 4.31
CA VAL A 141 7.97 -5.82 3.54
C VAL A 141 8.95 -5.10 4.47
N LYS A 142 10.13 -4.77 3.98
CA LYS A 142 11.22 -4.17 4.76
C LYS A 142 11.43 -2.69 4.43
N ALA A 143 11.89 -1.93 5.42
CA ALA A 143 12.32 -0.53 5.28
C ALA A 143 13.55 -0.25 6.15
N PHE A 144 14.42 0.66 5.75
CA PHE A 144 15.63 1.01 6.52
C PHE A 144 15.43 2.27 7.35
N ALA A 145 15.59 2.15 8.66
CA ALA A 145 15.49 3.24 9.63
C ALA A 145 16.86 3.59 10.24
N ARG A 146 17.04 4.85 10.61
CA ARG A 146 18.19 5.34 11.38
C ARG A 146 17.85 5.51 12.84
#